data_AF-A0A850S0I9-F1
#
_entry.id   AF-A0A850S0I9-F1
#
_cell.length_a   1.000
_cell.length_b   1.000
_cell.length_c   1.000
_cell.angle_alpha   90.00
_cell.angle_beta   90.00
_cell.angle_gamma   90.00
#
_symmetry.space_group_name_H-M   'P 1'
#
loop_
_entity.id
_entity.type
_entity.pdbx_description
1 polymer ?
#
loop_
_entity_poly.entity_id
_entity_poly.type
_entity_poly.pdbx_seq_one_letter_code
_entity_poly.pdbx_strand_id
1 'polypeptide(L)' 'MVLALFLIFSIPIGCFAAWFGWKAHKLGRKSIVFAMAWIALLCFGSALLFGAWGYLFATAA' A
#
# COMPACT_ATOMS: atom_id res chain seq x y z
N MET A 1 -14.16 12.14 -4.30
CA MET A 1 -13.85 12.25 -2.86
C MET A 1 -13.41 10.91 -2.24
N VAL A 2 -14.13 9.81 -2.46
CA VAL A 2 -13.75 8.47 -1.94
C VAL A 2 -12.37 8.00 -2.42
N LEU A 3 -12.04 8.16 -3.70
CA LEU A 3 -10.72 7.80 -4.26
C LEU A 3 -9.55 8.56 -3.63
N ALA A 4 -9.73 9.86 -3.36
CA ALA A 4 -8.69 10.69 -2.73
C ALA A 4 -8.45 10.27 -1.28
N LEU A 5 -9.51 9.97 -0.53
CA LEU A 5 -9.40 9.40 0.82
C LEU A 5 -8.73 8.04 0.79
N PHE A 6 -9.06 7.20 -0.19
CA PHE A 6 -8.44 5.88 -0.37
C PHE A 6 -6.93 6.03 -0.60
N LEU A 7 -6.49 6.91 -1.49
CA LEU A 7 -5.07 7.20 -1.73
C LEU A 7 -4.36 7.72 -0.47
N ILE A 8 -4.95 8.70 0.22
CA ILE A 8 -4.37 9.31 1.42
C ILE A 8 -4.21 8.31 2.56
N PHE A 9 -5.15 7.38 2.75
CA PHE A 9 -5.05 6.36 3.79
C PHE A 9 -4.25 5.12 3.36
N SER A 10 -4.23 4.78 2.08
CA SER A 10 -3.51 3.59 1.57
C SER A 10 -1.99 3.74 1.69
N ILE A 11 -1.45 4.95 1.50
CA ILE A 11 -0.01 5.22 1.65
C ILE A 11 0.50 4.99 3.09
N PRO A 12 -0.09 5.59 4.15
CA PRO A 12 0.36 5.37 5.52
C PRO A 12 0.11 3.93 5.98
N ILE A 13 -0.97 3.28 5.55
CA ILE A 13 -1.24 1.86 5.86
C ILE A 13 -0.15 0.96 5.24
N GLY A 14 0.24 1.22 3.99
CA GLY A 14 1.33 0.52 3.32
C GLY A 14 2.67 0.71 4.04
N CYS A 15 3.00 1.94 4.43
CA CYS A 15 4.21 2.23 5.22
C CYS A 15 4.21 1.53 6.59
N PHE A 16 3.05 1.51 7.28
CA PHE A 16 2.90 0.78 8.54
C PHE A 16 3.10 -0.72 8.35
N ALA A 17 2.52 -1.30 7.31
CA ALA A 17 2.67 -2.73 7.00
C ALA A 17 4.13 -3.09 6.67
N ALA A 18 4.84 -2.25 5.92
CA ALA A 18 6.26 -2.42 5.62
C ALA A 18 7.14 -2.33 6.89
N TRP A 19 6.89 -1.34 7.75
CA TRP A 19 7.59 -1.20 9.04
C TRP A 19 7.33 -2.42 9.93
N PHE A 20 6.08 -2.86 10.02
CA PHE A 20 5.70 -4.01 10.85
C PHE A 20 6.31 -5.31 10.33
N GLY A 21 6.33 -5.50 9.00
CA GLY A 21 7.03 -6.60 8.34
C GLY A 21 8.54 -6.61 8.65
N TRP A 22 9.20 -5.45 8.60
CA TRP A 22 10.61 -5.32 8.98
C TRP A 22 10.87 -5.71 10.44
N LYS A 23 9.98 -5.31 11.35
CA LYS A 23 10.08 -5.65 12.78
C LYS A 23 9.81 -7.14 13.03
N ALA A 24 8.85 -7.74 12.31
CA ALA A 24 8.57 -9.18 12.35
C ALA A 24 9.73 -10.02 11.78
N HIS A 25 10.45 -9.49 10.79
CA HIS A 25 11.65 -10.13 10.24
C HIS A 25 12.76 -10.22 11.29
N LYS A 26 12.98 -9.15 12.08
CA LYS A 26 13.93 -9.18 13.22
C LYS A 26 13.55 -10.18 14.31
N LEU A 27 12.27 -10.52 14.45
CA LEU A 27 11.76 -11.49 15.42
C LEU A 27 11.72 -12.94 14.90
N GLY A 28 12.23 -13.21 13.68
CA GLY A 28 12.26 -14.55 13.08
C GLY A 28 10.89 -15.11 12.68
N ARG A 29 9.81 -14.32 12.76
CA ARG A 29 8.43 -14.73 12.50
C ARG A 29 8.09 -14.60 11.00
N LYS A 30 8.69 -15.46 10.18
CA LYS A 30 8.61 -15.41 8.71
C LYS A 30 7.18 -15.43 8.13
N SER A 31 6.24 -16.14 8.77
CA SER A 31 4.83 -16.19 8.35
C SER A 31 4.15 -14.81 8.44
N ILE A 32 4.40 -14.05 9.50
CA ILE A 32 3.83 -12.72 9.72
C ILE A 32 4.45 -11.71 8.74
N VAL A 33 5.72 -11.88 8.40
CA VAL A 33 6.40 -11.06 7.39
C VAL A 33 5.73 -11.21 6.03
N PHE A 34 5.45 -12.45 5.60
CA PHE A 34 4.78 -12.69 4.32
C PHE A 34 3.36 -12.13 4.28
N ALA A 35 2.59 -12.28 5.36
CA ALA A 35 1.24 -11.72 5.46
C ALA A 35 1.28 -10.18 5.36
N MET A 36 2.19 -9.53 6.09
CA MET A 36 2.32 -8.06 6.07
C MET A 36 2.88 -7.52 4.75
N ALA A 37 3.79 -8.26 4.10
CA ALA A 37 4.28 -7.93 2.77
C ALA A 37 3.17 -8.00 1.72
N TRP A 38 2.29 -9.02 1.79
CA TRP A 38 1.13 -9.11 0.90
C TRP A 38 0.14 -7.97 1.09
N ILE A 39 -0.14 -7.60 2.33
CA ILE A 39 -1.02 -6.47 2.64
C ILE A 39 -0.41 -5.16 2.14
N ALA A 40 0.89 -4.94 2.35
CA ALA A 40 1.59 -3.77 1.84
C ALA A 40 1.54 -3.70 0.31
N LEU A 41 1.77 -4.83 -0.37
CA LEU A 41 1.73 -4.91 -1.84
C LEU A 41 0.34 -4.63 -2.38
N LEU A 42 -0.72 -5.17 -1.76
CA LEU A 42 -2.10 -4.86 -2.13
C LEU A 42 -2.42 -3.38 -1.90
N CYS A 43 -1.95 -2.79 -0.80
CA CYS A 43 -2.22 -1.40 -0.45
C CYS A 43 -1.50 -0.42 -1.39
N PHE A 44 -0.21 -0.63 -1.65
CA PHE A 44 0.55 0.18 -2.61
C PHE A 44 0.11 -0.08 -4.06
N GLY A 45 -0.18 -1.34 -4.41
CA GLY A 45 -0.67 -1.72 -5.74
C GLY A 45 -2.02 -1.05 -6.05
N SER A 46 -2.96 -1.08 -5.10
CA SER A 46 -4.24 -0.37 -5.23
C SER A 46 -4.03 1.13 -5.41
N ALA A 47 -3.23 1.75 -4.54
CA ALA A 47 -2.94 3.18 -4.60
C ALA A 47 -2.31 3.58 -5.95
N LEU A 48 -1.38 2.79 -6.47
CA LEU A 48 -0.70 3.06 -7.74
C LEU A 48 -1.65 2.88 -8.93
N LEU A 49 -2.51 1.86 -8.91
CA LEU A 49 -3.48 1.59 -9.97
C LEU A 49 -4.55 2.69 -10.04
N PHE A 50 -5.10 3.10 -8.89
CA PHE A 50 -6.06 4.20 -8.83
C PHE A 50 -5.41 5.57 -9.08
N GLY A 51 -4.18 5.78 -8.63
CA GLY A 51 -3.41 7.00 -8.89
C GLY A 51 -3.07 7.16 -10.37
N ALA A 52 -2.59 6.09 -11.01
CA ALA A 52 -2.28 6.08 -12.45
C ALA A 52 -3.54 6.25 -13.31
N TRP A 53 -4.65 5.63 -12.92
CA TRP A 53 -5.94 5.83 -13.58
C TRP A 53 -6.39 7.29 -13.48
N GLY A 54 -6.33 7.89 -12.28
CA GLY A 54 -6.65 9.30 -12.10
C GLY A 54 -5.74 10.23 -12.90
N TYR A 55 -4.45 9.92 -13.00
CA TYR A 55 -3.49 10.68 -13.80
C TYR A 55 -3.79 10.60 -15.30
N LEU A 56 -4.11 9.41 -15.83
CA LEU A 56 -4.50 9.23 -17.23
C LEU A 56 -5.76 10.04 -17.57
N PHE A 57 -6.79 10.02 -16.72
CA PHE A 57 -8.00 10.82 -16.95
C PHE A 57 -7.75 12.33 -16.85
N ALA A 58 -6.85 12.76 -15.97
CA ALA A 58 -6.51 14.18 -15.81
C ALA A 58 -5.63 14.72 -16.96
N THR A 59 -4.81 13.88 -17.57
CA THR A 59 -3.89 14.26 -18.66
C THR A 59 -4.41 13.93 -20.05
N ALA A 60 -5.48 13.16 -20.17
CA ALA A 60 -6.18 12.87 -21.44
C ALA A 60 -7.25 13.92 -21.82
N ALA A 61 -7.32 15.05 -21.10
CA ALA A 61 -8.23 16.17 -21.36
C ALA A 61 -7.54 17.28 -22.17
#